data_AF-A0A3E3IBA9-F1
#
_entry.id   AF-A0A3E3IBA9-F1
#
_cell.length_a   1.000
_cell.length_b   1.000
_cell.length_c   1.000
_cell.angle_alpha   90.00
_cell.angle_beta   90.00
_cell.angle_gamma   90.00
#
_symmetry.space_group_name_H-M   'P 1'
#
loop_
_entity.id
_entity.type
_entity.pdbx_description
1 polymer ?
#
loop_
_entity_poly.entity_id
_entity_poly.type
_entity_poly.pdbx_seq_one_letter_code
_entity_poly.pdbx_strand_id
1 'polypeptide(L)'
;MLGLYAIMNNHYRITSNREAGDGRYDIQMMPLNKKMPGILIELKVLRGTVAPENVTEKLTALSEMALQQIDEKNYAFEMQDEGITQKMKLGIAFYKKQAEIAYRLD
;
A
#
# COMPACT_ATOMS: atom_id res chain seq x y z
N MET A 1 3.30 4.50 -11.74
CA MET A 1 2.85 3.13 -12.08
C MET A 1 3.71 2.45 -13.14
N LEU A 2 3.91 3.02 -14.34
CA LEU A 2 4.68 2.37 -15.43
C LEU A 2 6.10 1.91 -15.04
N GLY A 3 6.86 2.74 -14.32
CA GLY A 3 8.22 2.38 -13.88
C GLY A 3 8.27 1.20 -12.90
N LEU A 4 7.34 1.12 -11.95
CA LEU A 4 7.24 -0.01 -11.01
C LEU A 4 6.91 -1.30 -11.75
N TYR A 5 5.97 -1.24 -12.70
CA TYR A 5 5.58 -2.39 -13.51
C TYR A 5 6.74 -2.90 -14.37
N ALA A 6 7.51 -2.01 -14.99
CA ALA A 6 8.66 -2.38 -15.82
C ALA A 6 9.75 -3.15 -15.05
N ILE A 7 9.97 -2.83 -13.77
CA ILE A 7 11.03 -3.44 -12.95
C ILE A 7 10.55 -4.74 -12.31
N MET A 8 9.28 -4.82 -11.93
CA MET A 8 8.77 -5.87 -11.04
C MET A 8 7.98 -6.98 -11.75
N ASN A 9 7.62 -6.85 -13.04
CA ASN A 9 6.72 -7.81 -13.69
C ASN A 9 7.24 -9.27 -13.68
N ASN A 10 8.57 -9.45 -13.74
CA ASN A 10 9.17 -10.79 -13.74
C ASN A 10 9.07 -11.50 -12.37
N HIS A 11 8.74 -10.77 -11.30
CA HIS A 11 8.69 -11.28 -9.94
C HIS A 11 7.30 -11.19 -9.30
N TYR A 12 6.47 -10.26 -9.76
CA TYR A 12 5.15 -9.99 -9.20
C TYR A 12 4.10 -9.83 -10.28
N ARG A 13 2.93 -10.43 -10.04
CA ARG A 13 1.69 -10.02 -10.68
C ARG A 13 1.19 -8.77 -9.96
N ILE A 14 1.10 -7.66 -10.69
CA ILE A 14 0.65 -6.38 -10.15
C ILE A 14 -0.80 -6.15 -10.57
N THR A 15 -1.67 -5.90 -9.60
CA THR A 15 -3.06 -5.49 -9.80
C THR A 15 -3.30 -4.17 -9.09
N SER A 16 -4.24 -3.39 -9.60
CA SER A 16 -4.69 -2.13 -8.99
C SER A 16 -6.19 -2.01 -9.18
N ASN A 17 -6.92 -1.41 -8.23
CA ASN A 17 -8.36 -1.15 -8.37
C ASN A 17 -9.20 -2.39 -8.73
N ARG A 18 -8.80 -3.58 -8.26
CA ARG A 18 -9.63 -4.78 -8.26
C ARG A 18 -10.29 -4.89 -6.88
N GLU A 19 -11.55 -5.33 -6.84
CA GLU A 19 -12.23 -5.64 -5.57
C GLU A 19 -11.45 -6.77 -4.86
N ALA A 20 -11.10 -6.57 -3.59
CA ALA A 20 -10.64 -7.63 -2.69
C ALA A 20 -11.12 -7.30 -1.27
N GLY A 21 -11.61 -8.33 -0.57
CA GLY A 21 -12.29 -8.14 0.71
C GLY A 21 -13.50 -7.20 0.59
N ASP A 22 -13.65 -6.28 1.54
CA ASP A 22 -14.79 -5.34 1.63
C ASP A 22 -14.49 -3.95 0.99
N GLY A 23 -13.59 -3.89 0.00
CA GLY A 23 -13.15 -2.63 -0.61
C GLY A 23 -12.28 -2.73 -1.88
N ARG A 24 -11.64 -1.61 -2.24
CA ARG A 24 -10.70 -1.48 -3.37
C ARG A 24 -9.33 -1.04 -2.83
N TYR A 25 -8.31 -1.86 -3.05
CA TYR A 25 -6.92 -1.46 -2.79
C TYR A 25 -6.37 -0.64 -3.96
N ASP A 26 -5.44 0.26 -3.66
CA ASP A 26 -4.74 1.00 -4.71
C ASP A 26 -3.80 0.09 -5.50
N ILE A 27 -2.92 -0.68 -4.84
CA ILE A 27 -2.00 -1.61 -5.50
C ILE A 27 -1.79 -2.89 -4.68
N GLN A 28 -1.88 -4.04 -5.34
CA GLN A 28 -1.47 -5.34 -4.84
C GLN A 28 -0.37 -5.89 -5.74
N MET A 29 0.68 -6.43 -5.12
CA MET A 29 1.74 -7.15 -5.80
C MET A 29 1.77 -8.58 -5.25
N MET A 30 1.18 -9.49 -6.01
CA MET A 30 1.21 -10.92 -5.70
C MET A 30 2.50 -11.53 -6.23
N PRO A 31 3.34 -12.14 -5.38
CA PRO A 31 4.62 -12.67 -5.82
C PRO A 31 4.42 -13.94 -6.65
N LEU A 32 5.18 -14.09 -7.73
CA LEU A 32 5.18 -15.32 -8.53
C LEU A 32 5.91 -16.47 -7.81
N ASN A 33 6.85 -16.12 -6.91
CA ASN A 33 7.52 -17.06 -6.02
C ASN A 33 6.98 -16.86 -4.60
N LYS A 34 6.27 -17.86 -4.05
CA LYS A 34 5.63 -17.79 -2.72
C LYS A 34 6.60 -17.60 -1.55
N LYS A 35 7.91 -17.71 -1.77
CA LYS A 35 8.94 -17.36 -0.77
C LYS A 35 9.18 -15.85 -0.64
N MET A 36 8.71 -15.06 -1.60
CA MET A 36 8.74 -13.61 -1.56
C MET A 36 7.49 -13.08 -0.84
N PRO A 37 7.57 -11.94 -0.16
CA PRO A 37 6.41 -11.37 0.51
C PRO A 37 5.40 -10.84 -0.51
N GLY A 38 4.11 -10.94 -0.20
CA GLY A 38 3.09 -10.16 -0.88
C GLY A 38 3.17 -8.70 -0.48
N ILE A 39 2.95 -7.76 -1.42
CA ILE A 39 3.01 -6.32 -1.12
C ILE A 39 1.64 -5.70 -1.34
N LEU A 40 1.15 -4.99 -0.32
CA LEU A 40 -0.07 -4.20 -0.36
C LEU A 40 0.28 -2.73 -0.16
N ILE A 41 -0.20 -1.87 -1.06
CA ILE A 41 0.06 -0.43 -1.02
C ILE A 41 -1.26 0.32 -1.08
N GLU A 42 -1.44 1.23 -0.14
CA GLU A 42 -2.55 2.18 -0.08
C GLU A 42 -1.99 3.60 -0.11
N LEU A 43 -2.55 4.45 -0.97
CA LEU A 43 -2.09 5.80 -1.21
C LEU A 43 -3.13 6.81 -0.71
N LYS A 44 -2.65 7.87 -0.06
CA LYS A 44 -3.46 9.00 0.39
C LYS A 44 -2.84 10.31 -0.04
N VAL A 45 -3.68 11.32 -0.27
CA VAL A 45 -3.24 12.67 -0.62
C VAL A 45 -3.84 13.65 0.39
N LEU A 46 -2.97 14.35 1.10
CA LEU A 46 -3.36 15.46 1.96
C LEU A 46 -3.79 16.64 1.07
N ARG A 47 -5.04 17.08 1.22
CA ARG A 47 -5.63 18.15 0.42
C ARG A 47 -5.72 19.45 1.21
N GLY A 48 -5.79 20.57 0.50
CA GLY A 48 -5.91 21.91 1.09
C GLY A 48 -4.56 22.53 1.46
N THR A 49 -4.61 23.73 2.04
CA THR A 49 -3.42 24.44 2.51
C THR A 49 -3.18 24.10 3.97
N VAL A 50 -2.03 23.49 4.24
CA VAL A 50 -1.56 23.15 5.58
C VAL A 50 -0.38 24.04 5.94
N ALA A 51 -0.38 24.57 7.17
CA ALA A 51 0.75 25.33 7.71
C ALA A 51 2.02 24.46 7.72
N PRO A 52 3.18 24.95 7.26
CA PRO A 52 4.39 24.14 7.06
C PRO A 52 4.76 23.25 8.27
N GLU A 53 4.62 23.76 9.48
CA GLU A 53 4.92 23.09 10.74
C GLU A 53 4.04 21.87 11.02
N ASN A 54 2.83 21.82 10.45
CA ASN A 54 1.86 20.74 10.66
C ASN A 54 1.89 19.70 9.52
N VAL A 55 2.69 19.91 8.47
CA VAL A 55 2.69 19.04 7.29
C VAL A 55 3.14 17.63 7.65
N THR A 56 4.26 17.50 8.36
CA THR A 56 4.83 16.20 8.73
C THR A 56 3.87 15.39 9.60
N GLU A 57 3.35 15.98 10.68
CA GLU A 57 2.40 15.31 11.58
C GLU A 57 1.16 14.80 10.82
N LYS A 58 0.59 15.64 9.94
CA LYS A 58 -0.58 15.24 9.15
C LYS A 58 -0.26 14.16 8.12
N LEU A 59 0.92 14.18 7.52
CA LEU A 59 1.36 13.13 6.60
C LEU A 59 1.55 11.81 7.33
N THR A 60 2.21 11.81 8.49
CA THR A 60 2.39 10.60 9.33
C THR A 60 1.05 10.02 9.75
N ALA A 61 0.13 10.84 10.27
CA ALA A 61 -1.20 10.37 10.63
C ALA A 61 -1.94 9.76 9.43
N LEU A 62 -1.82 10.38 8.26
CA LEU A 62 -2.48 9.93 7.04
C LEU A 62 -1.88 8.64 6.47
N SER A 63 -0.57 8.44 6.58
CA SER A 63 0.09 7.19 6.17
C SER A 63 -0.26 6.03 7.11
N GLU A 64 -0.35 6.28 8.41
CA GLU A 64 -0.82 5.29 9.39
C GLU A 64 -2.30 4.91 9.14
N MET A 65 -3.16 5.89 8.84
CA MET A 65 -4.55 5.61 8.45
C MET A 65 -4.64 4.75 7.19
N ALA A 66 -3.76 4.97 6.21
CA ALA A 66 -3.69 4.13 5.01
C ALA A 66 -3.28 2.69 5.36
N LEU A 67 -2.30 2.53 6.26
CA LEU A 67 -1.86 1.22 6.75
C LEU A 67 -2.97 0.49 7.52
N GLN A 68 -3.70 1.19 8.38
CA GLN A 68 -4.86 0.66 9.10
C GLN A 68 -5.97 0.21 8.14
N GLN A 69 -6.25 1.00 7.10
CA GLN A 69 -7.25 0.64 6.10
C GLN A 69 -6.93 -0.69 5.38
N ILE A 70 -5.64 -0.99 5.13
CA ILE A 70 -5.23 -2.27 4.53
C ILE A 70 -5.68 -3.46 5.40
N ASP A 71 -5.59 -3.32 6.73
CA ASP A 71 -6.02 -4.35 7.67
C ASP A 71 -7.54 -4.45 7.74
N GLU A 72 -8.21 -3.31 7.93
CA GLU A 72 -9.67 -3.24 8.12
C GLU A 72 -10.43 -3.80 6.92
N LYS A 73 -9.89 -3.61 5.71
CA LYS A 73 -10.48 -4.12 4.47
C LYS A 73 -10.04 -5.54 4.11
N ASN A 74 -9.19 -6.14 4.94
CA ASN A 74 -8.68 -7.49 4.79
C ASN A 74 -8.11 -7.77 3.38
N TYR A 75 -7.35 -6.81 2.83
CA TYR A 75 -6.78 -6.94 1.49
C TYR A 75 -5.77 -8.11 1.37
N ALA A 76 -5.28 -8.63 2.49
CA ALA A 76 -4.40 -9.79 2.54
C ALA A 76 -5.14 -11.13 2.38
N PHE A 77 -6.47 -11.16 2.33
CA PHE A 77 -7.27 -12.39 2.23
C PHE A 77 -6.88 -13.24 1.02
N GLU A 78 -6.83 -12.65 -0.19
CA GLU A 78 -6.43 -13.36 -1.41
C GLU A 78 -5.00 -13.90 -1.32
N MET A 79 -4.08 -13.15 -0.69
CA MET A 79 -2.69 -13.60 -0.49
C MET A 79 -2.62 -14.82 0.44
N GLN A 80 -3.46 -14.85 1.47
CA GLN A 80 -3.54 -16.02 2.36
C GLN A 80 -4.07 -17.24 1.63
N ASP A 81 -5.12 -17.08 0.84
CA ASP A 81 -5.71 -18.17 0.03
C ASP A 81 -4.70 -18.73 -0.99
N GLU A 82 -3.89 -17.86 -1.60
CA GLU A 82 -2.79 -18.27 -2.49
C GLU A 82 -1.56 -18.86 -1.76
N GLY A 83 -1.58 -18.93 -0.43
CA GLY A 83 -0.51 -19.52 0.38
C GLY A 83 0.72 -18.63 0.56
N ILE A 84 0.55 -17.31 0.45
CA ILE A 84 1.59 -16.32 0.75
C ILE A 84 1.63 -16.06 2.26
N THR A 85 2.77 -16.41 2.87
CA THR A 85 2.92 -16.39 4.33
C THR A 85 3.43 -15.06 4.85
N GLN A 86 4.28 -14.36 4.09
CA GLN A 86 4.82 -13.05 4.46
C GLN A 86 4.11 -11.93 3.69
N LYS A 87 3.76 -10.84 4.37
CA LYS A 87 3.23 -9.63 3.71
C LYS A 87 3.98 -8.38 4.16
N MET A 88 4.18 -7.48 3.20
CA MET A 88 4.57 -6.11 3.44
C MET A 88 3.39 -5.20 3.12
N LYS A 89 3.01 -4.35 4.07
CA LYS A 89 1.93 -3.38 3.94
C LYS A 89 2.53 -1.98 3.97
N LEU A 90 2.10 -1.12 3.05
CA LEU A 90 2.62 0.22 2.85
C LEU A 90 1.46 1.22 2.80
N GLY A 91 1.37 2.10 3.79
CA GLY A 91 0.53 3.28 3.74
C GLY A 91 1.38 4.48 3.31
N ILE A 92 1.07 5.09 2.16
CA ILE A 92 1.85 6.22 1.63
C ILE A 92 0.98 7.46 1.55
N ALA A 93 1.38 8.53 2.22
CA ALA A 93 0.71 9.82 2.18
C ALA A 93 1.52 10.84 1.40
N PHE A 94 0.87 11.65 0.55
CA PHE A 94 1.51 12.71 -0.23
C PHE A 94 0.94 14.09 0.10
N TYR A 95 1.82 15.09 0.11
CA TYR A 95 1.47 16.50 0.10
C TYR A 95 2.44 17.28 -0.78
N LYS A 96 1.95 17.73 -1.95
CA LYS A 96 2.78 18.41 -2.96
C LYS A 96 4.00 17.54 -3.35
N LYS A 97 5.21 17.96 -2.93
CA LYS A 97 6.48 17.24 -3.19
C LYS A 97 6.96 16.40 -2.01
N GLN A 98 6.23 16.41 -0.89
CA GLN A 98 6.55 15.64 0.31
C GLN A 98 5.73 14.35 0.33
N ALA A 99 6.32 13.30 0.88
CA ALA A 99 5.66 12.03 1.09
C ALA A 99 6.13 11.42 2.41
N GLU A 100 5.23 10.70 3.08
CA GLU A 100 5.51 9.91 4.28
C GLU A 100 5.02 8.48 4.07
N ILE A 101 5.75 7.51 4.63
CA ILE A 101 5.47 6.09 4.48
C ILE A 101 5.37 5.46 5.87
N ALA A 102 4.22 4.86 6.17
CA ALA A 102 4.05 3.90 7.25
C ALA A 102 4.13 2.48 6.67
N TYR A 103 4.77 1.56 7.38
CA TYR A 103 4.92 0.19 6.90
C TYR A 103 4.81 -0.86 8.00
N ARG A 104 4.39 -2.06 7.60
CA ARG A 104 4.33 -3.24 8.48
C ARG A 104 4.72 -4.50 7.74
N LEU A 105 5.37 -5.41 8.47
CA LEU A 105 5.70 -6.76 8.02
C LEU A 105 4.91 -7.76 8.87
N ASP A 106 4.19 -8.65 8.21
CA ASP A 106 3.37 -9.71 8.82
C ASP A 106 3.76 -11.09 8.31
#